data_AF-A0A6I9ML01-F1
#
_entry.id   AF-A0A6I9ML01-F1
#
_cell.length_a   1.000
_cell.length_b   1.000
_cell.length_c   1.000
_cell.angle_alpha   90.00
_cell.angle_beta   90.00
_cell.angle_gamma   90.00
#
_symmetry.space_group_name_H-M   'P 1'
#
loop_
_entity.id
_entity.type
_entity.pdbx_description
1 polymer ?
#
loop_
_entity_poly.entity_id
_entity_poly.type
_entity_poly.pdbx_seq_one_letter_code
_entity_poly.pdbx_strand_id
1 'polypeptide(L)'
;SQSYLHNVPLSYLKSIENGYKKTFLPKIIETTELLAYDANQALDFERVAEDIEYLKCEKGPWVEQDNVTYHHMRMLVEDKHAVAVLTHIPVFLPEVTIGAHDYDEKFYAYKSLPGKKYVAGYNADVGDKLIWLK
;
A
#
# COMPACT_ATOMS: atom_id res chain seq x y z
N SER A 1 -5.26 -25.00 -6.38
CA SER A 1 -4.04 -24.28 -6.74
C SER A 1 -4.26 -23.62 -8.09
N GLN A 2 -4.17 -22.29 -8.20
CA GLN A 2 -4.46 -21.54 -9.43
C GLN A 2 -3.36 -21.80 -10.48
N SER A 3 -3.73 -22.26 -11.68
CA SER A 3 -2.81 -22.76 -12.71
C SER A 3 -1.80 -21.71 -13.21
N TYR A 4 -2.20 -20.44 -13.26
CA TYR A 4 -1.37 -19.35 -13.77
C TYR A 4 -0.16 -19.03 -12.87
N LEU A 5 -0.18 -19.41 -11.59
CA LEU A 5 0.92 -19.17 -10.66
C LEU A 5 2.11 -20.11 -10.89
N HIS A 6 1.92 -21.21 -11.61
CA HIS A 6 2.99 -22.20 -11.87
C HIS A 6 3.88 -21.81 -13.04
N ASN A 7 3.45 -20.89 -13.88
CA ASN A 7 4.15 -20.50 -15.12
C ASN A 7 5.06 -19.28 -14.92
N VAL A 8 5.72 -19.17 -13.76
CA VAL A 8 6.64 -18.07 -13.46
C VAL A 8 8.08 -18.48 -13.81
N PRO A 9 8.80 -17.71 -14.66
CA PRO A 9 10.17 -18.03 -15.00
C PRO A 9 11.11 -18.04 -13.78
N LEU A 10 11.97 -19.05 -13.68
CA LEU A 10 12.96 -19.14 -12.60
C LEU A 10 13.93 -17.95 -12.57
N SER A 11 14.30 -17.42 -13.74
CA SER A 11 15.16 -16.23 -13.85
C SER A 11 14.54 -15.00 -13.20
N TYR A 12 13.22 -14.83 -13.31
CA TYR A 12 12.49 -13.76 -12.66
C TYR A 12 12.53 -13.91 -11.13
N LEU A 13 12.25 -15.10 -10.60
CA LEU A 13 12.33 -15.35 -9.15
C LEU A 13 13.73 -15.07 -8.58
N LYS A 14 14.79 -15.50 -9.30
CA LYS A 14 16.17 -15.20 -8.92
C LYS A 14 16.49 -13.71 -8.97
N SER A 15 15.91 -12.97 -9.91
CA SER A 15 16.08 -11.51 -9.97
C SER A 15 15.45 -10.79 -8.78
N ILE A 16 14.28 -11.25 -8.31
CA ILE A 16 13.63 -10.74 -7.09
C ILE A 16 14.53 -10.96 -5.88
N GLU A 17 15.02 -12.19 -5.69
CA GLU A 17 15.92 -12.52 -4.58
C GLU A 17 17.21 -11.67 -4.62
N ASN A 18 17.79 -11.50 -5.81
CA ASN A 18 18.97 -10.67 -5.99
C ASN A 18 18.70 -9.20 -5.66
N GLY A 19 17.59 -8.62 -6.14
CA GLY A 19 17.20 -7.24 -5.82
C GLY A 19 16.92 -7.04 -4.33
N TYR A 20 16.25 -8.00 -3.70
CA TYR A 20 15.99 -8.00 -2.28
C TYR A 20 17.31 -7.98 -1.47
N LYS A 21 18.21 -8.94 -1.75
CA LYS A 21 19.47 -9.07 -1.00
C LYS A 21 20.48 -7.97 -1.27
N LYS A 22 20.60 -7.50 -2.52
CA LYS A 22 21.66 -6.56 -2.93
C LYS A 22 21.24 -5.10 -2.87
N THR A 23 19.94 -4.80 -2.92
CA THR A 23 19.45 -3.41 -2.97
C THR A 23 18.58 -3.07 -1.77
N PHE A 24 17.57 -3.90 -1.48
CA PHE A 24 16.63 -3.60 -0.40
C PHE A 24 17.25 -3.76 0.99
N LEU A 25 17.85 -4.92 1.29
CA LEU A 25 18.42 -5.20 2.62
C LEU A 25 19.51 -4.18 3.04
N PRO A 26 20.47 -3.80 2.17
CA PRO A 26 21.47 -2.80 2.55
C PRO A 26 20.88 -1.40 2.79
N LYS A 27 19.80 -1.03 2.11
CA LYS A 27 19.15 0.27 2.30
C LYS A 27 18.31 0.31 3.57
N ILE A 28 17.58 -0.77 3.87
CA ILE A 28 16.64 -0.79 4.99
C ILE A 28 17.36 -0.98 6.34
N ILE A 29 18.50 -1.66 6.37
CA ILE A 29 19.29 -1.85 7.59
C ILE A 29 19.90 -0.53 8.11
N GLU A 30 20.04 0.49 7.27
CA GLU A 30 20.51 1.81 7.68
C GLU A 30 19.48 2.54 8.55
N THR A 31 18.19 2.40 8.23
CA THR A 31 17.09 3.14 8.86
C THR A 31 16.27 2.32 9.84
N THR A 32 16.39 0.99 9.83
CA THR A 32 15.55 0.09 10.64
C THR A 32 16.33 -1.11 11.18
N GLU A 33 15.78 -1.70 12.23
CA GLU A 33 16.21 -2.98 12.78
C GLU A 33 15.67 -4.11 11.90
N LEU A 34 16.59 -4.94 11.38
CA LEU A 34 16.25 -6.03 10.47
C LEU A 34 16.34 -7.36 11.20
N LEU A 35 15.25 -8.12 11.18
CA LEU A 35 15.20 -9.53 11.55
C LEU A 35 15.18 -10.37 10.27
N ALA A 36 16.07 -11.36 10.16
CA ALA A 36 16.20 -12.20 8.98
C ALA A 36 16.13 -13.68 9.38
N TYR A 37 15.20 -14.41 8.78
CA TYR A 37 14.89 -15.80 9.09
C TYR A 37 15.09 -16.70 7.88
N ASP A 38 15.51 -17.93 8.12
CA ASP A 38 15.38 -19.01 7.13
C ASP A 38 13.94 -19.56 7.10
N ALA A 39 13.65 -20.45 6.14
CA ALA A 39 12.32 -20.99 5.94
C ALA A 39 11.79 -21.82 7.12
N ASN A 40 12.66 -22.43 7.92
CA ASN A 40 12.26 -23.24 9.06
C ASN A 40 12.07 -22.37 10.31
N GLN A 41 12.95 -21.40 10.51
CA GLN A 41 12.88 -20.42 11.59
C GLN A 41 11.64 -19.54 11.49
N ALA A 42 11.23 -19.16 10.27
CA ALA A 42 10.04 -18.35 10.04
C ALA A 42 8.73 -19.06 10.44
N LEU A 43 8.73 -20.40 10.58
CA LEU A 43 7.57 -21.17 11.03
C LEU A 43 7.48 -21.25 12.57
N ASP A 44 8.56 -20.93 13.27
CA ASP A 44 8.63 -20.90 14.72
C ASP A 44 8.12 -19.54 15.23
N PHE A 45 6.82 -19.47 15.49
CA PHE A 45 6.15 -18.25 15.93
C PHE A 45 6.67 -17.74 17.28
N GLU A 46 6.97 -18.64 18.23
CA GLU A 46 7.43 -18.27 19.57
C GLU A 46 8.76 -17.53 19.46
N ARG A 47 9.69 -18.08 18.70
CA ARG A 47 10.98 -17.44 18.43
C ARG A 47 10.84 -16.07 17.76
N VAL A 48 10.00 -15.94 16.74
CA VAL A 48 9.81 -14.65 16.05
C VAL A 48 9.21 -13.60 16.98
N ALA A 49 8.26 -13.99 17.84
CA ALA A 49 7.66 -13.09 18.82
C ALA A 49 8.70 -12.64 19.86
N GLU A 50 9.50 -13.56 20.40
CA GLU A 50 10.59 -13.25 21.34
C GLU A 50 11.60 -12.28 20.72
N ASP A 51 12.06 -12.53 19.49
CA ASP A 51 13.02 -11.67 18.79
C ASP A 51 12.47 -10.23 18.60
N ILE A 52 11.15 -10.09 18.35
CA ILE A 52 10.49 -8.78 18.24
C ILE A 52 10.41 -8.09 19.60
N GLU A 53 10.10 -8.82 20.68
CA GLU A 53 10.02 -8.26 22.03
C GLU A 53 11.37 -7.78 22.56
N TYR A 54 12.45 -8.50 22.23
CA TYR A 54 13.82 -8.12 22.61
C TYR A 54 14.44 -7.07 21.69
N LEU A 55 13.75 -6.67 20.61
CA LEU A 55 14.25 -5.70 19.66
C LEU A 55 14.28 -4.29 20.28
N LYS A 56 15.43 -3.64 20.21
CA LYS A 56 15.57 -2.23 20.59
C LYS A 56 15.53 -1.36 19.35
N CYS A 57 14.44 -0.61 19.18
CA CYS A 57 14.26 0.31 18.07
C CYS A 57 15.01 1.62 18.34
N GLU A 58 16.28 1.67 17.95
CA GLU A 58 17.18 2.81 18.16
C GLU A 58 17.46 3.57 16.85
N LYS A 59 17.16 2.98 15.69
CA LYS A 59 17.38 3.59 14.37
C LYS A 59 16.21 4.49 13.94
N GLY A 60 16.53 5.45 13.06
CA GLY A 60 15.63 6.54 12.66
C GLY A 60 15.01 6.34 11.27
N PRO A 61 13.81 6.92 11.02
CA PRO A 61 13.39 8.22 11.54
C PRO A 61 12.27 8.19 12.62
N TRP A 62 12.02 7.04 13.24
CA TRP A 62 10.87 6.84 14.15
C TRP A 62 11.03 7.55 15.51
N VAL A 63 12.25 7.54 16.06
CA VAL A 63 12.57 8.11 17.38
C VAL A 63 12.54 9.64 17.39
N GLU A 64 12.78 10.27 16.24
CA GLU A 64 12.94 11.72 16.10
C GLU A 64 11.62 12.49 15.88
N GLN A 65 10.48 11.79 15.90
CA GLN A 65 9.17 12.39 15.63
C GLN A 65 8.63 13.16 16.86
N ASP A 66 8.05 14.33 16.61
CA ASP A 66 7.37 15.13 17.63
C ASP A 66 5.85 15.18 17.39
N ASN A 67 5.12 15.86 18.29
CA ASN A 67 3.67 15.97 18.17
C ASN A 67 3.23 16.70 16.88
N VAL A 68 4.06 17.60 16.35
CA VAL A 68 3.75 18.39 15.15
C VAL A 68 3.96 17.55 13.90
N THR A 69 5.06 16.81 13.80
CA THR A 69 5.33 15.90 12.69
C THR A 69 4.29 14.78 12.64
N TYR A 70 3.91 14.22 13.80
CA TYR A 70 2.82 13.25 13.86
C TYR A 70 1.47 13.83 13.51
N HIS A 71 1.18 15.09 13.89
CA HIS A 71 -0.05 15.75 13.48
C HIS A 71 -0.13 15.89 11.95
N HIS A 72 0.93 16.38 11.30
CA HIS A 72 0.97 16.50 9.84
C HIS A 72 0.89 15.15 9.13
N MET A 73 1.61 14.14 9.64
CA MET A 73 1.53 12.78 9.13
C MET A 73 0.10 12.24 9.22
N ARG A 74 -0.57 12.45 10.35
CA ARG A 74 -1.96 12.04 10.57
C ARG A 74 -2.91 12.72 9.58
N MET A 75 -2.80 14.04 9.43
CA MET A 75 -3.63 14.81 8.48
C MET A 75 -3.46 14.29 7.04
N LEU A 76 -2.23 13.93 6.63
CA LEU A 76 -1.98 13.36 5.31
C LEU A 76 -2.60 11.97 5.15
N VAL A 77 -2.37 11.04 6.08
CA VAL A 77 -2.80 9.64 5.92
C VAL A 77 -4.31 9.44 6.13
N GLU A 78 -4.98 10.35 6.82
CA GLU A 78 -6.44 10.35 6.96
C GLU A 78 -7.11 10.62 5.60
N ASP A 79 -6.61 11.60 4.84
CA ASP A 79 -7.09 11.94 3.49
C ASP A 79 -6.56 10.96 2.41
N LYS A 80 -7.41 9.98 2.07
CA LYS A 80 -7.10 8.97 1.04
C LYS A 80 -6.93 9.59 -0.34
N HIS A 81 -7.61 10.70 -0.63
CA HIS A 81 -7.48 11.36 -1.92
C HIS A 81 -6.13 12.05 -2.02
N ALA A 82 -5.71 12.80 -0.98
CA ALA A 82 -4.40 13.43 -0.94
C ALA A 82 -3.26 12.43 -1.14
N VAL A 83 -3.30 11.28 -0.47
CA VAL A 83 -2.31 10.20 -0.66
C VAL A 83 -2.36 9.62 -2.07
N ALA A 84 -3.56 9.36 -2.62
CA ALA A 84 -3.70 8.82 -3.97
C ALA A 84 -3.20 9.78 -5.05
N VAL A 85 -3.38 11.09 -4.87
CA VAL A 85 -2.93 12.12 -5.83
C VAL A 85 -1.42 12.09 -6.03
N LEU A 86 -0.64 11.69 -5.02
CA LEU A 86 0.81 11.52 -5.15
C LEU A 86 1.22 10.45 -6.18
N THR A 87 0.30 9.55 -6.55
CA THR A 87 0.52 8.51 -7.57
C THR A 87 0.17 8.98 -8.99
N HIS A 88 -0.59 10.09 -9.13
CA HIS A 88 -0.98 10.65 -10.42
C HIS A 88 0.13 11.54 -10.98
N ILE A 89 1.11 10.92 -11.62
CA ILE A 89 2.22 11.63 -12.25
C ILE A 89 1.76 12.06 -13.66
N PRO A 90 1.83 13.36 -14.03
CA PRO A 90 1.44 13.86 -15.35
C PRO A 90 2.53 13.56 -16.41
N VAL A 91 2.93 12.30 -16.50
CA VAL A 91 3.91 11.79 -17.47
C VAL A 91 3.22 10.74 -18.32
N PHE A 92 3.20 10.96 -19.62
CA PHE A 92 2.53 10.07 -20.57
C PHE A 92 3.41 8.84 -20.85
N LEU A 93 3.08 7.73 -20.18
CA LEU A 93 3.64 6.41 -20.47
C LEU A 93 2.56 5.53 -21.12
N PRO A 94 2.82 4.87 -22.26
CA PRO A 94 1.80 4.12 -22.99
C PRO A 94 1.22 2.94 -22.19
N GLU A 95 1.97 2.38 -21.23
CA GLU A 95 1.54 1.27 -20.40
C GLU A 95 0.49 1.66 -19.34
N VAL A 96 0.43 2.94 -18.95
CA VAL A 96 -0.46 3.43 -17.87
C VAL A 96 -1.43 4.52 -18.32
N THR A 97 -1.12 5.22 -19.42
CA THR A 97 -1.95 6.31 -19.92
C THR A 97 -3.21 5.74 -20.56
N ILE A 98 -4.37 6.22 -20.11
CA ILE A 98 -5.67 5.85 -20.66
C ILE A 98 -6.15 6.99 -21.57
N GLY A 99 -6.71 6.65 -22.73
CA GLY A 99 -7.31 7.62 -23.63
C GLY A 99 -8.52 8.33 -23.00
N ALA A 100 -8.76 9.58 -23.39
CA ALA A 100 -9.85 10.38 -22.79
C ALA A 100 -11.23 9.73 -22.95
N HIS A 101 -11.51 9.12 -24.12
CA HIS A 101 -12.78 8.44 -24.38
C HIS A 101 -12.96 7.20 -23.50
N ASP A 102 -11.94 6.34 -23.40
CA ASP A 102 -11.98 5.15 -22.55
C ASP A 102 -12.12 5.51 -21.07
N TYR A 103 -11.49 6.61 -20.64
CA TYR A 103 -11.60 7.11 -19.28
C TYR A 103 -13.04 7.58 -18.98
N ASP A 104 -13.64 8.36 -19.89
CA ASP A 104 -15.00 8.89 -19.72
C ASP A 104 -16.03 7.76 -19.61
N GLU A 105 -15.95 6.76 -20.50
CA GLU A 105 -16.82 5.59 -20.46
C GLU A 105 -16.69 4.83 -19.12
N LYS A 106 -15.45 4.53 -18.69
CA LYS A 106 -15.19 3.83 -17.43
C LYS A 106 -15.61 4.64 -16.21
N PHE A 107 -15.47 5.96 -16.26
CA PHE A 107 -15.88 6.85 -15.19
C PHE A 107 -17.40 6.78 -14.97
N TYR A 108 -18.19 6.89 -16.03
CA TYR A 108 -19.65 6.78 -15.92
C TYR A 108 -20.11 5.36 -15.59
N ALA A 109 -19.44 4.33 -16.12
CA ALA A 109 -19.69 2.95 -15.75
C ALA A 109 -19.42 2.68 -14.25
N TYR A 110 -18.38 3.30 -13.68
CA TYR A 110 -18.13 3.21 -12.24
C TYR A 110 -19.19 3.98 -11.43
N LYS A 111 -19.59 5.17 -11.89
CA LYS A 111 -20.62 5.99 -11.24
C LYS A 111 -22.02 5.40 -11.27
N SER A 112 -22.32 4.52 -12.22
CA SER A 112 -23.60 3.82 -12.32
C SER A 112 -23.72 2.62 -11.37
N LEU A 113 -22.62 2.18 -10.76
CA LEU A 113 -22.65 1.13 -9.74
C LEU A 113 -23.39 1.60 -8.47
N PRO A 114 -24.14 0.72 -7.80
CA PRO A 114 -24.83 1.06 -6.57
C PRO A 114 -23.89 1.63 -5.50
N GLY A 115 -24.26 2.76 -4.90
CA GLY A 115 -23.50 3.43 -3.84
C GLY A 115 -22.27 4.23 -4.32
N LYS A 116 -22.06 4.37 -5.62
CA LYS A 116 -20.90 5.08 -6.21
C LYS A 116 -21.25 6.41 -6.89
N LYS A 117 -22.54 6.67 -7.10
CA LYS A 117 -23.02 7.87 -7.78
C LYS A 117 -22.64 9.13 -7.00
N TYR A 118 -22.97 9.18 -5.72
CA TYR A 118 -22.69 10.29 -4.81
C TYR A 118 -21.62 9.92 -3.77
N VAL A 119 -21.23 10.89 -2.95
CA VAL A 119 -20.32 10.67 -1.82
C VAL A 119 -20.93 9.67 -0.82
N ALA A 120 -20.09 8.90 -0.15
CA ALA A 120 -20.53 7.92 0.83
C ALA A 120 -21.43 8.59 1.89
N GLY A 121 -22.56 7.94 2.23
CA GLY A 121 -23.55 8.48 3.17
C GLY A 121 -24.70 9.27 2.51
N TYR A 122 -24.66 9.49 1.20
CA TYR A 122 -25.68 10.23 0.43
C TYR A 122 -26.27 9.42 -0.75
N ASN A 123 -26.15 8.10 -0.74
CA ASN A 123 -26.63 7.21 -1.80
C ASN A 123 -27.91 6.47 -1.34
N ALA A 124 -29.06 6.95 -1.81
CA ALA A 124 -30.37 6.39 -1.45
C ALA A 124 -30.55 4.94 -1.92
N ASP A 125 -29.92 4.57 -3.03
CA ASP A 125 -29.92 3.25 -3.66
C ASP A 125 -29.28 2.15 -2.80
N VAL A 126 -28.42 2.51 -1.84
CA VAL A 126 -27.82 1.58 -0.88
C VAL A 126 -28.39 1.72 0.54
N GLY A 127 -29.47 2.50 0.70
CA GLY A 127 -30.19 2.64 1.96
C GLY A 127 -29.61 3.69 2.91
N ASP A 128 -28.86 4.67 2.40
CA ASP A 128 -28.42 5.81 3.23
C ASP A 128 -29.64 6.58 3.76
N LYS A 129 -29.69 6.76 5.08
CA LYS A 129 -30.77 7.48 5.76
C LYS A 129 -30.38 8.91 6.07
N LEU A 130 -31.40 9.76 6.28
CA LEU A 130 -31.24 11.18 6.67
C LEU A 130 -30.40 11.99 5.67
N ILE A 131 -30.46 11.64 4.38
CA ILE A 131 -29.61 12.26 3.33
C ILE A 131 -29.75 13.79 3.31
N TRP A 132 -30.94 14.34 3.57
CA TRP A 132 -31.19 15.78 3.61
C TRP A 132 -30.79 16.47 4.93
N LEU A 133 -30.41 15.72 5.96
CA LEU A 133 -30.10 16.22 7.31
C LEU A 133 -28.68 15.86 7.76
N LYS A 134 -27.78 15.58 6.81
CA LYS A 134 -26.36 15.30 7.02
C LYS A 134 -25.48 16.46 6.59
#